data_AF-A0A9E5ILT5-F1
#
_entry.id   AF-A0A9E5ILT5-F1
#
_cell.length_a   1.000
_cell.length_b   1.000
_cell.length_c   1.000
_cell.angle_alpha   90.00
_cell.angle_beta   90.00
_cell.angle_gamma   90.00
#
_symmetry.space_group_name_H-M   'P 1'
#
loop_
_entity.id
_entity.type
_entity.pdbx_description
1 polymer ?
#
loop_
_entity_poly.entity_id
_entity_poly.type
_entity_poly.pdbx_seq_one_letter_code
_entity_poly.pdbx_strand_id
1 'polypeptide(L)'
;MGVIWIVATASARAAPVGDWMTVATYNLQNYTLADRRLADGGFRPDYPKPEAEKKALRAVIRSLDADIIALQEIGGTPFLNELRRTLTVKPVWRRTRIAGWRCLAACRSAG
;
A
#
# COMPACT_ATOMS: atom_id res chain seq x y z
N MET A 1 9.19 -16.64 -66.84
CA MET A 1 9.29 -17.36 -65.55
C MET A 1 9.76 -16.34 -64.51
N GLY A 2 8.84 -15.66 -63.84
CA GLY A 2 9.17 -14.64 -62.83
C GLY A 2 8.77 -15.15 -61.45
N VAL A 3 9.74 -15.31 -60.55
CA VAL A 3 9.50 -15.78 -59.18
C VAL A 3 9.26 -14.56 -58.30
N ILE A 4 8.08 -14.49 -57.67
CA ILE A 4 7.74 -13.47 -56.68
C ILE A 4 8.18 -13.97 -55.31
N TRP A 5 9.04 -13.22 -54.63
CA TRP A 5 9.42 -13.47 -53.25
C TRP A 5 8.49 -12.70 -52.31
N ILE A 6 7.70 -13.41 -51.52
CA ILE A 6 6.93 -12.82 -50.43
C ILE A 6 7.81 -12.84 -49.17
N VAL A 7 8.25 -11.66 -48.72
CA VAL A 7 8.91 -11.50 -47.43
C VAL A 7 7.83 -11.24 -46.38
N ALA A 8 7.46 -12.27 -45.63
CA ALA A 8 6.59 -12.12 -44.47
C ALA A 8 7.41 -11.62 -43.28
N THR A 9 7.23 -10.36 -42.90
CA THR A 9 7.78 -9.82 -41.64
C THR A 9 6.83 -10.16 -40.50
N ALA A 10 7.22 -11.12 -39.66
CA ALA A 10 6.51 -11.41 -38.42
C ALA A 10 6.82 -10.31 -37.39
N SER A 11 5.91 -9.35 -37.20
CA SER A 11 6.03 -8.35 -36.15
C SER A 11 5.55 -8.96 -34.82
N ALA A 12 6.49 -9.39 -33.98
CA ALA A 12 6.17 -9.84 -32.63
C ALA A 12 5.78 -8.63 -31.77
N ARG A 13 4.49 -8.51 -31.44
CA ARG A 13 4.02 -7.50 -30.48
C ARG A 13 4.30 -8.01 -29.08
N ALA A 14 5.31 -7.46 -28.42
CA ALA A 14 5.53 -7.75 -27.00
C ALA A 14 4.27 -7.37 -26.22
N ALA A 15 3.73 -8.32 -25.45
CA ALA A 15 2.67 -8.01 -24.50
C ALA A 15 3.25 -7.05 -23.44
N PRO A 16 2.48 -6.03 -22.98
CA PRO A 16 2.94 -5.18 -21.90
C PRO A 16 3.20 -6.04 -20.66
N VAL A 17 4.45 -6.05 -20.20
CA VAL A 17 4.83 -6.60 -18.90
C VAL A 17 4.58 -5.48 -17.89
N GLY A 18 3.44 -5.53 -17.22
CA GLY A 18 3.09 -4.59 -16.16
C GLY A 18 2.58 -5.37 -14.96
N ASP A 19 3.09 -5.03 -13.77
CA ASP A 19 2.56 -5.52 -12.50
C ASP A 19 1.59 -4.49 -11.91
N TRP A 20 0.69 -4.93 -11.03
CA TRP A 20 -0.27 -4.04 -10.39
C TRP A 20 0.33 -3.44 -9.12
N MET A 21 0.14 -2.13 -8.92
CA MET A 21 0.57 -1.43 -7.71
C MET A 21 -0.56 -0.55 -7.18
N THR A 22 -0.77 -0.59 -5.87
CA THR A 22 -1.76 0.21 -5.16
C THR A 22 -1.06 1.40 -4.49
N VAL A 23 -1.49 2.61 -4.84
CA VAL A 23 -1.01 3.85 -4.23
C VAL A 23 -2.16 4.53 -3.50
N ALA A 24 -1.95 4.89 -2.24
CA ALA A 24 -2.91 5.61 -1.44
C ALA A 24 -2.36 6.97 -0.99
N THR A 25 -3.24 7.94 -0.82
CA THR A 25 -2.95 9.19 -0.11
C THR A 25 -3.83 9.26 1.12
N TYR A 26 -3.28 9.71 2.24
CA TYR A 26 -4.06 9.79 3.48
C TYR A 26 -3.63 10.98 4.34
N ASN A 27 -4.59 11.86 4.64
CA ASN A 27 -4.40 12.96 5.57
C ASN A 27 -4.64 12.45 7.00
N LEU A 28 -3.64 12.64 7.86
CA LEU A 28 -3.68 12.12 9.22
C LEU A 28 -4.41 13.02 10.22
N GLN A 29 -4.96 14.16 9.79
CA GLN A 29 -5.70 15.13 10.59
C GLN A 29 -4.90 15.54 11.84
N ASN A 30 -3.86 16.33 11.64
CA ASN A 30 -2.91 16.76 12.65
C ASN A 30 -2.30 15.61 13.46
N TYR A 31 -1.47 14.77 12.83
CA TYR A 31 -0.62 13.81 13.54
C TYR A 31 0.66 14.50 14.03
N THR A 32 0.47 15.42 14.97
CA THR A 32 1.48 16.28 15.57
C THR A 32 1.00 16.74 16.95
N LEU A 33 1.80 17.55 17.65
CA LEU A 33 1.31 18.39 18.73
C LEU A 33 0.35 19.41 18.15
N ALA A 34 -0.81 19.53 18.76
CA ALA A 34 -1.83 20.50 18.40
C ALA A 34 -2.65 20.82 19.64
N ASP A 35 -3.29 21.97 19.63
CA ASP A 35 -4.24 22.31 20.67
C ASP A 35 -5.49 21.44 20.52
N ARG A 36 -5.87 20.75 21.60
CA ARG A 36 -6.94 19.75 21.54
C ARG A 36 -7.93 19.92 22.68
N ARG A 37 -9.20 19.72 22.33
CA ARG A 37 -10.25 19.49 23.30
C ARG A 37 -10.25 18.03 23.71
N LEU A 38 -10.20 17.79 25.01
CA LEU A 38 -10.26 16.47 25.61
C LEU A 38 -11.72 16.05 25.83
N ALA A 39 -11.94 14.74 25.97
CA ALA A 39 -13.28 14.18 26.19
C ALA A 39 -13.88 14.57 27.56
N ASP A 40 -13.04 14.96 28.52
CA ASP A 40 -13.45 15.51 29.82
C ASP A 40 -13.90 16.99 29.75
N GLY A 41 -13.89 17.58 28.55
CA GLY A 41 -14.27 18.97 28.32
C GLY A 41 -13.12 19.98 28.44
N GLY A 42 -11.93 19.55 28.87
CA GLY A 42 -10.75 20.40 28.97
C GLY A 42 -10.13 20.75 27.61
N PHE A 43 -9.32 21.80 27.58
CA PHE A 43 -8.49 22.16 26.42
C PHE A 43 -7.02 22.04 26.81
N ARG A 44 -6.22 21.32 26.02
CA ARG A 44 -4.78 21.18 26.24
C ARG A 44 -4.01 21.70 25.04
N PRO A 45 -3.14 22.71 25.23
CA PRO A 45 -2.23 23.15 24.19
C PRO A 45 -1.14 22.10 23.96
N ASP A 46 -0.59 22.09 22.74
CA ASP A 46 0.55 21.25 22.36
C ASP A 46 0.40 19.76 22.72
N TYR A 47 -0.82 19.23 22.59
CA TYR A 47 -1.13 17.88 23.04
C TYR A 47 -1.06 16.86 21.88
N PRO A 48 -0.43 15.69 22.07
CA PRO A 48 -0.34 14.69 21.02
C PRO A 48 -1.72 14.11 20.68
N LYS A 49 -1.81 13.51 19.49
CA LYS A 49 -3.02 12.81 19.05
C LYS A 49 -3.45 11.74 20.07
N PRO A 50 -4.73 11.71 20.52
CA PRO A 50 -5.17 10.70 21.48
C PRO A 50 -4.89 9.29 20.97
N GLU A 51 -4.46 8.40 21.87
CA GLU A 51 -4.05 7.04 21.50
C GLU A 51 -5.19 6.22 20.86
N ALA A 52 -6.44 6.50 21.24
CA ALA A 52 -7.61 5.89 20.62
C ALA A 52 -7.73 6.26 19.13
N GLU A 53 -7.54 7.53 18.78
CA GLU A 53 -7.54 8.01 17.40
C GLU A 53 -6.33 7.47 16.62
N LYS A 54 -5.14 7.48 17.23
CA LYS A 54 -3.95 6.88 16.61
C LYS A 54 -4.17 5.39 16.33
N LYS A 55 -4.84 4.65 17.22
CA LYS A 55 -5.18 3.24 17.03
C LYS A 55 -6.15 3.05 15.86
N ALA A 56 -7.20 3.87 15.76
CA ALA A 56 -8.15 3.83 14.65
C ALA A 56 -7.48 4.13 13.31
N LEU A 57 -6.67 5.20 13.24
CA LEU A 57 -5.88 5.58 12.07
C LEU A 57 -4.96 4.43 11.61
N ARG A 58 -4.28 3.79 12.56
CA ARG A 58 -3.42 2.62 12.31
C ARG A 58 -4.20 1.40 11.79
N ALA A 59 -5.49 1.27 12.08
CA ALA A 59 -6.34 0.23 11.52
C ALA A 59 -6.71 0.54 10.06
N VAL A 60 -7.07 1.80 9.77
CA VAL A 60 -7.36 2.28 8.40
C VAL A 60 -6.16 2.09 7.48
N ILE A 61 -4.96 2.53 7.90
CA ILE A 61 -3.75 2.36 7.09
C ILE A 61 -3.49 0.89 6.76
N ARG A 62 -3.79 -0.02 7.70
CA ARG A 62 -3.63 -1.46 7.49
C ARG A 62 -4.70 -2.06 6.58
N SER A 63 -5.93 -1.54 6.60
CA SER A 63 -6.99 -2.03 5.71
C SER A 63 -6.84 -1.54 4.28
N LEU A 64 -6.13 -0.42 4.06
CA LEU A 64 -5.81 0.07 2.73
C LEU A 64 -4.94 -0.92 1.95
N ASP A 65 -4.08 -1.69 2.63
CA ASP A 65 -3.17 -2.69 2.04
C ASP A 65 -2.41 -2.15 0.81
N ALA A 66 -2.05 -0.86 0.85
CA ALA A 66 -1.39 -0.17 -0.25
C ALA A 66 0.12 -0.45 -0.24
N ASP A 67 0.70 -0.60 -1.44
CA ASP A 67 2.14 -0.76 -1.62
C ASP A 67 2.89 0.54 -1.28
N ILE A 68 2.29 1.67 -1.62
CA ILE A 68 2.82 3.01 -1.34
C ILE A 68 1.71 3.85 -0.71
N ILE A 69 2.04 4.53 0.40
CA ILE A 69 1.15 5.52 1.03
C ILE A 69 1.84 6.87 1.18
N ALA A 70 1.23 7.93 0.64
CA ALA A 70 1.65 9.31 0.86
C ALA A 70 0.83 9.92 2.01
N LEU A 71 1.51 10.45 3.02
CA LEU A 71 0.90 10.96 4.25
C LEU A 71 0.93 12.49 4.30
N GLN A 72 -0.18 13.09 4.73
CA GLN A 72 -0.31 14.54 4.94
C GLN A 72 -0.58 14.87 6.41
N GLU A 73 -0.29 16.10 6.82
CA GLU A 73 -0.47 16.61 8.19
C GLU A 73 0.21 15.73 9.26
N ILE A 74 1.37 15.18 8.90
CA ILE A 74 2.25 14.56 9.87
C ILE A 74 3.22 15.61 10.40
N GLY A 75 3.47 15.58 11.70
CA GLY A 75 4.51 16.41 12.32
C GLY A 75 5.91 16.00 11.86
N GLY A 76 6.92 16.55 12.53
CA GLY A 76 8.31 16.26 12.22
C GLY A 76 8.71 14.79 12.37
N THR A 77 9.99 14.52 12.12
CA THR A 77 10.60 13.19 12.17
C THR A 77 10.23 12.32 13.38
N PRO A 78 10.06 12.83 14.62
CA PRO A 78 9.63 12.01 15.75
C PRO A 78 8.29 11.32 15.54
N PHE A 79 7.30 12.03 14.99
CA PHE A 79 5.96 11.52 14.73
C PHE A 79 5.95 10.48 13.59
N LEU A 80 6.70 10.75 12.52
CA LEU A 80 6.87 9.79 11.44
C LEU A 80 7.55 8.51 11.93
N ASN A 81 8.56 8.61 12.79
CA ASN A 81 9.24 7.46 13.36
C ASN A 81 8.33 6.66 14.30
N GLU A 82 7.50 7.31 15.12
CA GLU A 82 6.47 6.65 15.91
C GLU A 82 5.53 5.84 15.02
N LEU A 83 4.96 6.49 14.00
CA LEU A 83 4.04 5.84 13.08
C LEU A 83 4.70 4.66 12.35
N ARG A 84 5.92 4.85 11.81
CA ARG A 84 6.68 3.80 11.14
C ARG A 84 6.92 2.60 12.07
N ARG A 85 7.43 2.81 13.28
CA ARG A 85 7.70 1.74 14.26
C ARG A 85 6.43 0.94 14.54
N THR A 86 5.30 1.62 14.76
CA THR A 86 4.03 0.96 15.04
C THR A 86 3.44 0.21 13.85
N LEU A 87 3.80 0.57 12.61
CA LEU A 87 3.40 -0.15 11.40
C LEU A 87 4.30 -1.35 11.10
N THR A 88 5.61 -1.26 11.40
CA THR A 88 6.61 -2.33 11.14
C THR A 88 6.47 -3.57 12.04
N VAL A 89 5.69 -3.53 13.12
CA VAL A 89 5.50 -4.67 14.05
C VAL A 89 4.71 -5.86 13.45
N LYS A 90 4.48 -5.89 12.14
CA LYS A 90 4.03 -7.11 11.44
C LYS A 90 5.17 -7.67 10.61
N PRO A 91 5.38 -9.01 10.58
CA PRO A 91 6.24 -9.60 9.56
C PRO A 91 5.64 -9.26 8.20
N VAL A 92 6.35 -8.42 7.44
CA VAL A 92 6.20 -8.28 5.99
C VAL A 92 6.65 -9.59 5.36
N TRP A 93 5.79 -10.60 5.45
CA TRP A 93 5.86 -11.82 4.66
C TRP A 93 4.43 -12.20 4.29
N ARG A 94 3.86 -11.46 3.32
CA ARG A 94 2.82 -12.02 2.47
C ARG A 94 3.38 -12.24 1.07
N ARG A 95 3.89 -13.46 0.93
CA ARG A 95 3.75 -14.36 -0.22
C ARG A 95 2.83 -13.79 -1.32
N THR A 96 3.46 -13.35 -2.41
CA THR A 96 3.07 -13.62 -3.79
C THR A 96 1.56 -13.69 -4.02
N ARG A 97 0.94 -12.56 -4.32
CA ARG A 97 -0.28 -12.54 -5.13
C ARG A 97 0.09 -12.06 -6.53
N ILE A 98 1.02 -12.79 -7.18
CA ILE A 98 1.10 -12.75 -8.64
C ILE A 98 -0.20 -13.37 -9.13
N ALA A 99 -1.09 -12.51 -9.63
CA ALA A 99 -2.26 -12.92 -10.38
C ALA A 99 -1.77 -13.63 -11.65
N GLY A 100 -1.60 -14.95 -11.57
CA GLY A 100 -1.14 -15.77 -12.69
C GLY A 100 -1.18 -17.28 -12.47
N TRP A 101 -1.58 -17.77 -11.30
CA TRP A 101 -1.70 -19.21 -11.04
C TRP A 101 -3.14 -19.57 -10.67
N ARG A 102 -4.06 -19.41 -11.63
CA ARG A 102 -5.22 -20.29 -11.76
C ARG A 102 -4.78 -21.46 -12.65
N CYS A 103 -5.06 -22.69 -12.20
CA CYS A 103 -4.66 -23.97 -12.78
C CYS A 103 -3.17 -24.34 -12.62
N LEU A 104 -2.88 -25.18 -11.61
CA LEU A 104 -1.85 -26.24 -11.66
C LEU A 104 -1.93 -27.17 -10.43
N ALA A 105 -2.69 -26.82 -9.39
CA ALA A 105 -2.95 -27.72 -8.25
C ALA A 105 -3.98 -28.83 -8.56
N ALA A 106 -4.73 -28.74 -9.67
CA ALA A 106 -5.76 -29.72 -10.05
C ALA A 106 -5.23 -30.88 -10.94
N CYS A 107 -3.96 -30.88 -11.37
CA CYS A 107 -3.40 -31.90 -12.25
C CYS A 107 -2.43 -32.89 -11.55
N ARG A 108 -2.41 -32.97 -10.21
CA ARG A 108 -1.53 -33.90 -9.47
C ARG A 108 -2.27 -35.02 -8.73
N SER A 109 -3.46 -35.38 -9.21
CA SER A 109 -4.22 -36.55 -8.73
C SER A 109 -4.88 -37.34 -9.86
N ALA A 110 -4.46 -37.13 -11.11
CA ALA A 110 -4.80 -37.96 -12.26
C ALA A 110 -3.49 -38.33 -12.97
N GLY A 111 -2.92 -39.45 -12.55
CA GLY A 111 -1.63 -39.98 -12.98
C GLY A 111 -1.22 -41.08 -12.03
#